data_AF-D5AKK7-F1
#
_entry.id   AF-D5AKK7-F1
#
_cell.length_a   1.000
_cell.length_b   1.000
_cell.length_c   1.000
_cell.angle_alpha   90.00
_cell.angle_beta   90.00
_cell.angle_gamma   90.00
#
_symmetry.space_group_name_H-M   'P 1'
#
loop_
_entity.id
_entity.type
_entity.pdbx_description
1 polymer ?
#
loop_
_entity_poly.entity_id
_entity_poly.type
_entity_poly.pdbx_seq_one_letter_code
_entity_poly.pdbx_strand_id
1 'polypeptide(L)'
;MIAVFLGLPAAAETLRLATFSPGLSRPGPGLVLAALQKGNDPQITAAIALIAEAKADVLLLTDLDWDYRAEALGALQRRLAGQGLDYPFAHAPQPNTGNDTGFDIDGNGRFSEPRDAQGYGQFTGQHGLALLSKRPILTDQARDFSAFLWADLPGSQLPQADLPEGAGAVQRLASTAFWDVPVQTGAGALHIWAYAATTPVFDGPEDRNGRRNADETAFWRHYLARAGSSAPFVLMGLANLDPDRGEGQRAAMRKLLADPRLQDPRPTATDAPAGHPLATADFGGTVGPLRVDYILPAAGLKVQAAGTLGDPRASKHRLVWVDLALP
;
A
#
# COMPACT_ATOMS: atom_id res chain seq x y z
N MET A 1 -10.72 -9.73 57.96
CA MET A 1 -9.76 -9.88 56.85
C MET A 1 -10.24 -8.99 55.71
N ILE A 2 -9.61 -7.83 55.51
CA ILE A 2 -9.93 -6.92 54.41
C ILE A 2 -9.06 -7.35 53.23
N ALA A 3 -9.68 -7.92 52.19
CA ALA A 3 -8.98 -8.26 50.95
C ALA A 3 -8.85 -6.99 50.11
N VAL A 4 -7.64 -6.44 50.04
CA VAL A 4 -7.29 -5.36 49.12
C VAL A 4 -7.01 -6.00 47.76
N PHE A 5 -7.94 -5.86 46.82
CA PHE A 5 -7.68 -6.16 45.42
C PHE A 5 -6.79 -5.05 44.84
N LEU A 6 -5.49 -5.32 44.72
CA LEU A 6 -4.58 -4.52 43.92
C LEU A 6 -4.91 -4.79 42.44
N GLY A 7 -5.72 -3.91 41.84
CA GLY A 7 -5.91 -3.89 40.40
C GLY A 7 -4.60 -3.53 39.72
N LEU A 8 -3.98 -4.48 39.02
CA LEU A 8 -2.87 -4.20 38.12
C LEU A 8 -3.38 -3.25 37.02
N PRO A 9 -2.63 -2.19 36.65
CA PRO A 9 -3.02 -1.33 35.55
C PRO A 9 -3.06 -2.18 34.28
N ALA A 10 -4.20 -2.20 33.59
CA ALA A 10 -4.30 -2.76 32.26
C ALA A 10 -3.40 -1.93 31.33
N ALA A 11 -2.25 -2.46 30.96
CA ALA A 11 -1.40 -1.84 29.95
C ALA A 11 -2.09 -2.01 28.60
N ALA A 12 -2.40 -0.90 27.94
CA ALA A 12 -2.91 -0.91 26.57
C ALA A 12 -1.93 -1.65 25.67
N GLU A 13 -2.43 -2.64 24.94
CA GLU A 13 -1.64 -3.44 24.01
C GLU A 13 -1.12 -2.55 22.86
N THR A 14 0.18 -2.64 22.57
CA THR A 14 0.77 -1.97 21.40
C THR A 14 0.60 -2.85 20.18
N LEU A 15 0.02 -2.29 19.12
CA LEU A 15 -0.06 -2.91 17.79
C LEU A 15 0.87 -2.16 16.83
N ARG A 16 1.82 -2.87 16.22
CA ARG A 16 2.69 -2.30 15.18
C ARG A 16 2.13 -2.59 13.78
N LEU A 17 1.91 -1.53 13.02
CA LEU A 17 1.56 -1.58 11.61
C LEU A 17 2.78 -1.21 10.77
N ALA A 18 2.98 -1.85 9.62
CA ALA A 18 4.02 -1.48 8.66
C ALA A 18 3.56 -1.58 7.20
N THR A 19 4.05 -0.69 6.34
CA THR A 19 3.93 -0.80 4.88
C THR A 19 5.32 -0.81 4.24
N PHE A 20 5.52 -1.62 3.21
CA PHE A 20 6.78 -1.70 2.50
C PHE A 20 6.60 -2.10 1.04
N SER A 21 7.35 -1.45 0.15
CA SER A 21 7.49 -1.83 -1.26
C SER A 21 8.85 -2.51 -1.47
N PRO A 22 8.95 -3.84 -1.32
CA PRO A 22 10.23 -4.55 -1.37
C PRO A 22 10.76 -4.78 -2.78
N GLY A 23 10.05 -4.44 -3.86
CA GLY A 23 10.54 -4.77 -5.22
C GLY A 23 10.54 -6.26 -5.51
N LEU A 24 9.60 -7.01 -4.94
CA LEU A 24 9.43 -8.44 -5.17
C LEU A 24 8.57 -8.68 -6.40
N SER A 25 8.99 -8.07 -7.51
CA SER A 25 8.43 -8.25 -8.84
C SER A 25 9.54 -8.58 -9.85
N ARG A 26 9.21 -9.36 -10.89
CA ARG A 26 10.14 -9.71 -11.97
C ARG A 26 9.46 -9.57 -13.34
N PRO A 27 10.21 -9.56 -14.46
CA PRO A 27 9.65 -9.38 -15.80
C PRO A 27 8.76 -10.52 -16.33
N GLY A 28 8.48 -11.55 -15.51
CA GLY A 28 7.71 -12.71 -15.95
C GLY A 28 7.08 -13.48 -14.78
N PRO A 29 5.93 -14.13 -15.03
CA PRO A 29 5.18 -14.82 -13.99
C PRO A 29 6.01 -15.95 -13.37
N GLY A 30 5.92 -16.09 -12.05
CA GLY A 30 6.60 -17.15 -11.29
C GLY A 30 8.11 -16.96 -11.08
N LEU A 31 8.75 -15.94 -11.66
CA LEU A 31 10.17 -15.69 -11.45
C LEU A 31 10.49 -15.26 -10.01
N VAL A 32 9.61 -14.46 -9.38
CA VAL A 32 9.72 -14.12 -7.94
C VAL A 32 9.58 -15.36 -7.08
N LEU A 33 8.61 -16.23 -7.37
CA LEU A 33 8.43 -17.50 -6.69
C LEU A 33 9.69 -18.36 -6.77
N ALA A 34 10.25 -18.53 -7.97
CA ALA A 34 11.48 -19.27 -8.17
C ALA A 34 12.65 -18.69 -7.37
N ALA A 35 12.79 -17.35 -7.32
CA ALA A 35 13.82 -16.68 -6.55
C ALA A 35 13.63 -16.85 -5.02
N LEU A 36 12.38 -16.77 -4.53
CA LEU A 36 12.02 -17.01 -3.13
C LEU A 36 12.34 -18.44 -2.70
N GLN A 37 12.03 -19.42 -3.55
CA GLN A 37 12.31 -20.85 -3.31
C GLN A 37 13.81 -21.16 -3.34
N LYS A 38 14.54 -20.59 -4.30
CA LYS A 38 15.98 -20.81 -4.44
C LYS A 38 16.78 -20.25 -3.26
N GLY A 39 16.32 -19.14 -2.67
CA GLY A 39 16.84 -18.65 -1.41
C GLY A 39 18.19 -17.92 -1.46
N ASN A 40 18.72 -17.63 -2.65
CA ASN A 40 20.05 -17.04 -2.81
C ASN A 40 20.06 -15.67 -3.52
N ASP A 41 18.89 -15.04 -3.69
CA ASP A 41 18.76 -13.69 -4.20
C ASP A 41 19.13 -12.67 -3.10
N PRO A 42 20.19 -11.85 -3.26
CA PRO A 42 20.64 -10.91 -2.25
C PRO A 42 19.60 -9.81 -1.93
N GLN A 43 18.83 -9.38 -2.94
CA GLN A 43 17.82 -8.33 -2.77
C GLN A 43 16.66 -8.86 -1.93
N ILE A 44 16.17 -10.06 -2.24
CA ILE A 44 15.12 -10.73 -1.45
C ILE A 44 15.60 -10.97 -0.01
N THR A 45 16.87 -11.34 0.17
CA THR A 45 17.45 -11.59 1.50
C THR A 45 17.50 -10.31 2.33
N ALA A 46 17.91 -9.19 1.74
CA ALA A 46 17.89 -7.88 2.40
C ALA A 46 16.46 -7.42 2.73
N ALA A 47 15.49 -7.62 1.81
CA ALA A 47 14.09 -7.29 2.05
C ALA A 47 13.48 -8.09 3.22
N ILE A 48 13.75 -9.40 3.29
CA ILE A 48 13.30 -10.25 4.41
C ILE A 48 13.91 -9.78 5.73
N ALA A 49 15.21 -9.44 5.76
CA ALA A 49 15.86 -8.95 6.96
C ALA A 49 15.24 -7.63 7.45
N LEU A 50 14.95 -6.70 6.54
CA LEU A 50 14.31 -5.42 6.85
C LEU A 50 12.89 -5.62 7.42
N ILE A 51 12.11 -6.53 6.82
CA ILE A 51 10.77 -6.89 7.31
C ILE A 51 10.86 -7.53 8.71
N ALA A 52 11.84 -8.42 8.94
CA ALA A 52 12.07 -9.06 10.23
C ALA A 52 12.47 -8.05 11.32
N GLU A 53 13.27 -7.05 10.98
CA GLU A 53 13.66 -5.98 11.90
C GLU A 53 12.46 -5.13 12.36
N ALA A 54 11.52 -4.85 11.45
CA ALA A 54 10.33 -4.06 11.77
C ALA A 54 9.44 -4.71 12.84
N LYS A 55 9.40 -6.06 12.88
CA LYS A 55 8.58 -6.85 13.81
C LYS A 55 7.09 -6.48 13.81
N ALA A 56 6.56 -6.03 12.68
CA ALA A 56 5.17 -5.60 12.57
C ALA A 56 4.18 -6.73 12.93
N ASP A 57 3.02 -6.36 13.45
CA ASP A 57 1.92 -7.28 13.70
C ASP A 57 0.97 -7.36 12.51
N VAL A 58 0.86 -6.25 11.77
CA VAL A 58 0.18 -6.17 10.48
C VAL A 58 1.12 -5.51 9.48
N LEU A 59 1.35 -6.18 8.36
CA LEU A 59 2.27 -5.75 7.32
C LEU A 59 1.56 -5.69 5.97
N LEU A 60 1.54 -4.51 5.36
CA LEU A 60 1.15 -4.32 3.98
C LEU A 60 2.39 -4.36 3.08
N LEU A 61 2.41 -5.29 2.13
CA LEU A 61 3.41 -5.36 1.09
C LEU A 61 2.79 -4.85 -0.21
N THR A 62 3.40 -3.82 -0.79
CA THR A 62 3.14 -3.39 -2.17
C THR A 62 4.20 -4.01 -3.08
N ASP A 63 4.05 -4.00 -4.39
CA ASP A 63 5.11 -4.46 -5.31
C ASP A 63 5.59 -5.91 -5.04
N LEU A 64 4.62 -6.81 -4.85
CA LEU A 64 4.82 -8.26 -4.77
C LEU A 64 4.01 -8.93 -5.88
N ASP A 65 4.67 -9.70 -6.74
CA ASP A 65 3.95 -10.45 -7.79
C ASP A 65 2.92 -11.40 -7.18
N TRP A 66 1.68 -11.27 -7.65
CA TRP A 66 0.55 -12.10 -7.26
C TRP A 66 0.44 -13.31 -8.18
N ASP A 67 0.06 -14.45 -7.60
CA ASP A 67 -0.33 -15.65 -8.32
C ASP A 67 -1.61 -16.25 -7.71
N TYR A 68 -2.43 -16.88 -8.55
CA TYR A 68 -3.75 -17.39 -8.17
C TYR A 68 -3.73 -18.37 -6.98
N ARG A 69 -2.63 -19.09 -6.78
CA ARG A 69 -2.49 -20.10 -5.71
C ARG A 69 -1.76 -19.55 -4.48
N ALA A 70 -1.41 -18.26 -4.49
CA ALA A 70 -0.60 -17.62 -3.45
C ALA A 70 0.72 -18.35 -3.17
N GLU A 71 1.32 -18.98 -4.17
CA GLU A 71 2.58 -19.73 -4.04
C GLU A 71 3.75 -18.79 -3.70
N ALA A 72 3.84 -17.63 -4.34
CA ALA A 72 4.86 -16.62 -4.09
C ALA A 72 4.72 -16.04 -2.67
N LEU A 73 3.50 -15.65 -2.30
CA LEU A 73 3.20 -15.14 -0.95
C LEU A 73 3.50 -16.20 0.12
N GLY A 74 3.09 -17.45 -0.11
CA GLY A 74 3.37 -18.56 0.79
C GLY A 74 4.87 -18.87 0.91
N ALA A 75 5.63 -18.75 -0.18
CA ALA A 75 7.10 -18.88 -0.14
C ALA A 75 7.74 -17.75 0.67
N LEU A 76 7.26 -16.52 0.54
CA LEU A 76 7.70 -15.39 1.36
C LEU A 76 7.37 -15.60 2.85
N GLN A 77 6.14 -16.00 3.18
CA GLN A 77 5.73 -16.29 4.57
C GLN A 77 6.62 -17.36 5.22
N ARG A 78 6.95 -18.45 4.51
CA ARG A 78 7.87 -19.48 5.02
C ARG A 78 9.27 -18.92 5.30
N ARG A 79 9.78 -18.03 4.44
CA ARG A 79 11.08 -17.38 4.64
C ARG A 79 11.06 -16.43 5.85
N LEU A 80 9.97 -15.67 6.02
CA LEU A 80 9.76 -14.79 7.18
C LEU A 80 9.64 -15.59 8.49
N ALA A 81 8.90 -16.71 8.47
CA ALA A 81 8.80 -17.61 9.62
C ALA A 81 10.17 -18.19 10.01
N GLY A 82 11.03 -18.49 9.04
CA GLY A 82 12.43 -18.86 9.27
C GLY A 82 13.29 -17.77 9.92
N GLN A 83 12.82 -16.52 9.95
CA GLN A 83 13.41 -15.39 10.71
C GLN A 83 12.68 -15.11 12.03
N GLY A 84 11.77 -15.99 12.45
CA GLY A 84 10.96 -15.82 13.67
C GLY A 84 9.76 -14.88 13.51
N LEU A 85 9.40 -14.52 12.27
CA LEU A 85 8.24 -13.67 11.99
C LEU A 85 7.15 -14.49 11.30
N ASP A 86 6.26 -15.07 12.10
CA ASP A 86 5.13 -15.85 11.61
C ASP A 86 3.91 -14.96 11.33
N TYR A 87 3.34 -15.08 10.13
CA TYR A 87 2.13 -14.38 9.70
C TYR A 87 1.12 -15.42 9.22
N PRO A 88 0.33 -16.02 10.13
CA PRO A 88 -0.61 -17.08 9.77
C PRO A 88 -1.82 -16.59 8.96
N PHE A 89 -2.09 -15.28 8.93
CA PHE A 89 -3.22 -14.70 8.20
C PHE A 89 -2.74 -13.81 7.05
N ALA A 90 -3.37 -13.96 5.89
CA ALA A 90 -3.06 -13.19 4.70
C ALA A 90 -4.33 -12.80 3.93
N HIS A 91 -4.29 -11.64 3.27
CA HIS A 91 -5.29 -11.18 2.32
C HIS A 91 -4.59 -10.62 1.08
N ALA A 92 -4.79 -11.28 -0.06
CA ALA A 92 -4.17 -10.91 -1.34
C ALA A 92 -5.08 -11.33 -2.51
N PRO A 93 -6.26 -10.72 -2.68
CA PRO A 93 -7.08 -10.91 -3.88
C PRO A 93 -6.33 -10.40 -5.12
N GLN A 94 -6.81 -10.82 -6.30
CA GLN A 94 -6.19 -10.46 -7.58
C GLN A 94 -6.15 -8.94 -7.77
N PRO A 95 -4.99 -8.34 -8.06
CA PRO A 95 -4.88 -6.90 -8.34
C PRO A 95 -5.32 -6.57 -9.78
N ASN A 96 -5.45 -5.29 -10.07
CA ASN A 96 -5.76 -4.76 -11.41
C ASN A 96 -4.55 -4.74 -12.36
N THR A 97 -3.33 -4.88 -11.85
CA THR A 97 -2.12 -4.86 -12.67
C THR A 97 -2.08 -6.03 -13.66
N GLY A 98 -1.84 -5.71 -14.93
CA GLY A 98 -1.79 -6.68 -16.03
C GLY A 98 -3.15 -7.30 -16.41
N ASN A 99 -4.26 -6.86 -15.81
CA ASN A 99 -5.60 -7.27 -16.22
C ASN A 99 -6.04 -6.46 -17.45
N ASP A 100 -6.30 -7.12 -18.57
CA ASP A 100 -6.64 -6.45 -19.83
C ASP A 100 -7.92 -5.59 -19.72
N THR A 101 -7.91 -4.41 -20.33
CA THR A 101 -9.12 -3.57 -20.49
C THR A 101 -9.92 -3.93 -21.74
N GLY A 102 -9.27 -4.55 -22.73
CA GLY A 102 -9.82 -4.77 -24.08
C GLY A 102 -9.76 -3.53 -24.98
N PHE A 103 -9.08 -2.46 -24.55
CA PHE A 103 -8.90 -1.22 -25.31
C PHE A 103 -7.41 -0.96 -25.57
N ASP A 104 -7.11 -0.27 -26.66
CA ASP A 104 -5.80 0.33 -26.95
C ASP A 104 -5.70 1.65 -26.18
N ILE A 105 -5.29 1.58 -24.92
CA ILE A 105 -5.41 2.68 -23.97
C ILE A 105 -4.40 3.79 -24.25
N ASP A 106 -3.24 3.46 -24.80
CA ASP A 106 -2.21 4.44 -25.17
C ASP A 106 -2.28 4.90 -26.64
N GLY A 107 -3.21 4.34 -27.42
CA GLY A 107 -3.55 4.77 -28.78
C GLY A 107 -2.50 4.40 -29.82
N ASN A 108 -1.67 3.39 -29.55
CA ASN A 108 -0.55 3.03 -30.42
C ASN A 108 -0.92 2.07 -31.57
N GLY A 109 -2.19 1.63 -31.62
CA GLY A 109 -2.74 0.72 -32.62
C GLY A 109 -2.61 -0.78 -32.26
N ARG A 110 -2.16 -1.10 -31.04
CA ARG A 110 -2.02 -2.47 -30.53
C ARG A 110 -2.90 -2.63 -29.29
N PHE A 111 -3.28 -3.88 -29.02
CA PHE A 111 -4.17 -4.22 -27.92
C PHE A 111 -3.48 -5.20 -26.99
N SER A 112 -3.96 -5.24 -25.74
CA SER A 112 -3.53 -6.18 -24.71
C SER A 112 -2.03 -6.06 -24.38
N GLU A 113 -1.44 -4.88 -24.58
CA GLU A 113 -0.08 -4.57 -24.13
C GLU A 113 -0.06 -4.17 -22.65
N PRO A 114 1.10 -4.13 -21.98
CA PRO A 114 1.16 -3.77 -20.56
C PRO A 114 0.57 -2.40 -20.22
N ARG A 115 0.55 -1.45 -21.17
CA ARG A 115 -0.05 -0.12 -21.03
C ARG A 115 -1.58 -0.11 -21.19
N ASP A 116 -2.13 -1.17 -21.79
CA ASP A 116 -3.58 -1.39 -22.01
C ASP A 116 -4.28 -2.04 -20.83
N ALA A 117 -3.51 -2.58 -19.88
CA ALA A 117 -4.06 -3.18 -18.68
C ALA A 117 -4.70 -2.14 -17.74
N GLN A 118 -5.61 -2.60 -16.88
CA GLN A 118 -6.29 -1.81 -15.87
C GLN A 118 -5.29 -1.05 -15.00
N GLY A 119 -4.19 -1.68 -14.61
CA GLY A 119 -2.95 -1.02 -14.21
C GLY A 119 -1.76 -1.66 -14.94
N TYR A 120 -0.68 -0.91 -15.12
CA TYR A 120 0.48 -1.40 -15.85
C TYR A 120 1.00 -2.73 -15.29
N GLY A 121 1.18 -3.71 -16.17
CA GLY A 121 1.75 -5.01 -15.83
C GLY A 121 1.91 -5.90 -17.04
N GLN A 122 3.02 -6.62 -17.14
CA GLN A 122 3.34 -7.54 -18.23
C GLN A 122 2.56 -8.86 -18.16
N PHE A 123 2.02 -9.16 -16.98
CA PHE A 123 1.14 -10.29 -16.73
C PHE A 123 0.19 -9.94 -15.58
N THR A 124 -0.95 -10.62 -15.54
CA THR A 124 -1.93 -10.49 -14.45
C THR A 124 -1.27 -10.75 -13.10
N GLY A 125 -1.28 -9.76 -12.21
CA GLY A 125 -0.73 -9.90 -10.86
C GLY A 125 0.65 -9.28 -10.65
N GLN A 126 1.34 -8.80 -11.69
CA GLN A 126 2.64 -8.14 -11.52
C GLN A 126 2.53 -6.91 -10.61
N HIS A 127 3.50 -6.66 -9.72
CA HIS A 127 3.45 -5.50 -8.80
C HIS A 127 2.19 -5.46 -7.91
N GLY A 128 1.72 -6.63 -7.47
CA GLY A 128 0.52 -6.78 -6.65
C GLY A 128 0.63 -6.25 -5.22
N LEU A 129 -0.42 -6.52 -4.45
CA LEU A 129 -0.60 -6.07 -3.07
C LEU A 129 -0.86 -7.29 -2.17
N ALA A 130 -0.36 -7.29 -0.93
CA ALA A 130 -0.66 -8.33 0.05
C ALA A 130 -0.66 -7.77 1.48
N LEU A 131 -1.69 -8.10 2.25
CA LEU A 131 -1.77 -7.83 3.68
C LEU A 131 -1.44 -9.11 4.46
N LEU A 132 -0.43 -9.05 5.32
CA LEU A 132 -0.03 -10.12 6.23
C LEU A 132 -0.34 -9.70 7.67
N SER A 133 -0.80 -10.64 8.50
CA SER A 133 -1.11 -10.36 9.89
C SER A 133 -0.81 -11.52 10.82
N LYS A 134 -0.34 -11.18 12.03
CA LYS A 134 -0.27 -12.09 13.18
C LYS A 134 -1.64 -12.36 13.78
N ARG A 135 -2.63 -11.50 13.50
CA ARG A 135 -3.99 -11.57 14.03
C ARG A 135 -4.99 -11.98 12.93
N PRO A 136 -6.12 -12.60 13.30
CA PRO A 136 -7.13 -12.98 12.33
C PRO A 136 -7.57 -11.81 11.44
N ILE A 137 -7.58 -12.06 10.14
CA ILE A 137 -8.19 -11.18 9.14
C ILE A 137 -9.62 -11.66 8.92
N LEU A 138 -10.59 -10.76 9.08
CA LEU A 138 -12.01 -11.05 8.88
C LEU A 138 -12.37 -10.88 7.40
N THR A 139 -11.87 -11.78 6.56
CA THR A 139 -11.95 -11.69 5.09
C THR A 139 -13.39 -11.64 4.57
N ASP A 140 -14.33 -12.28 5.26
CA ASP A 140 -15.77 -12.26 4.95
C ASP A 140 -16.41 -10.87 5.12
N GLN A 141 -15.76 -9.99 5.88
CA GLN A 141 -16.18 -8.61 6.11
C GLN A 141 -15.34 -7.58 5.34
N ALA A 142 -14.34 -8.04 4.58
CA ALA A 142 -13.51 -7.18 3.76
C ALA A 142 -14.31 -6.56 2.61
N ARG A 143 -14.00 -5.30 2.28
CA ARG A 143 -14.56 -4.61 1.12
C ARG A 143 -13.46 -4.38 0.11
N ASP A 144 -13.69 -4.82 -1.11
CA ASP A 144 -12.77 -4.63 -2.23
C ASP A 144 -13.35 -3.59 -3.20
N PHE A 145 -12.65 -2.47 -3.32
CA PHE A 145 -13.00 -1.38 -4.23
C PHE A 145 -12.14 -1.37 -5.49
N SER A 146 -11.34 -2.42 -5.73
CA SER A 146 -10.45 -2.49 -6.89
C SER A 146 -11.22 -2.44 -8.22
N ALA A 147 -12.47 -2.90 -8.24
CA ALA A 147 -13.34 -2.81 -9.41
C ALA A 147 -14.09 -1.46 -9.57
N PHE A 148 -13.92 -0.51 -8.64
CA PHE A 148 -14.55 0.81 -8.73
C PHE A 148 -14.11 1.55 -9.99
N LEU A 149 -15.07 2.02 -10.80
CA LEU A 149 -14.78 2.71 -12.05
C LEU A 149 -14.25 4.12 -11.78
N TRP A 150 -13.26 4.56 -12.56
CA TRP A 150 -12.72 5.92 -12.44
C TRP A 150 -13.79 6.98 -12.77
N ALA A 151 -14.72 6.67 -13.68
CA ALA A 151 -15.84 7.55 -14.02
C ALA A 151 -16.78 7.82 -12.83
N ASP A 152 -16.88 6.88 -11.88
CA ASP A 152 -17.81 6.95 -10.76
C ASP A 152 -17.30 7.83 -9.60
N LEU A 153 -16.03 8.25 -9.65
CA LEU A 153 -15.46 9.13 -8.62
C LEU A 153 -16.12 10.52 -8.69
N PRO A 154 -16.70 11.05 -7.59
CA PRO A 154 -17.22 12.41 -7.62
C PRO A 154 -16.11 13.44 -7.90
N GLY A 155 -16.30 14.23 -8.96
CA GLY A 155 -15.27 15.18 -9.40
C GLY A 155 -14.10 14.53 -10.13
N SER A 156 -14.29 13.33 -10.69
CA SER A 156 -13.31 12.58 -11.48
C SER A 156 -12.62 13.43 -12.54
N GLN A 157 -11.31 13.24 -12.66
CA GLN A 157 -10.47 13.78 -13.71
C GLN A 157 -10.37 12.87 -14.95
N LEU A 158 -11.12 11.76 -14.98
CA LEU A 158 -11.21 10.86 -16.13
C LEU A 158 -11.51 11.59 -17.45
N PRO A 159 -12.43 12.58 -17.53
CA PRO A 159 -12.71 13.26 -18.79
C PRO A 159 -11.52 14.01 -19.40
N GLN A 160 -10.49 14.30 -18.59
CA GLN A 160 -9.26 14.98 -19.03
C GLN A 160 -8.10 14.00 -19.26
N ALA A 161 -8.32 12.70 -19.09
CA ALA A 161 -7.31 11.65 -19.23
C ALA A 161 -7.15 11.11 -20.66
N ASP A 162 -7.85 11.71 -21.62
CA ASP A 162 -7.79 11.42 -23.06
C ASP A 162 -7.88 9.92 -23.42
N LEU A 163 -8.80 9.22 -22.76
CA LEU A 163 -9.00 7.80 -23.04
C LEU A 163 -9.72 7.59 -24.38
N PRO A 164 -9.44 6.45 -25.05
CA PRO A 164 -10.20 6.02 -26.22
C PRO A 164 -11.71 5.99 -25.95
N GLU A 165 -12.50 6.20 -27.00
CA GLU A 165 -13.95 6.13 -26.92
C GLU A 165 -14.40 4.79 -26.32
N GLY A 166 -15.26 4.85 -25.30
CA GLY A 166 -15.77 3.67 -24.58
C GLY A 166 -14.86 3.16 -23.44
N ALA A 167 -13.55 3.43 -23.46
CA ALA A 167 -12.62 2.93 -22.44
C ALA A 167 -12.94 3.46 -21.03
N GLY A 168 -13.49 4.68 -20.93
CA GLY A 168 -13.93 5.26 -19.67
C GLY A 168 -15.01 4.46 -18.93
N ALA A 169 -15.77 3.61 -19.64
CA ALA A 169 -16.79 2.75 -19.03
C ALA A 169 -16.21 1.50 -18.33
N VAL A 170 -14.96 1.14 -18.64
CA VAL A 170 -14.29 -0.05 -18.06
C VAL A 170 -13.07 0.29 -17.23
N GLN A 171 -12.51 1.48 -17.38
CA GLN A 171 -11.31 1.91 -16.67
C GLN A 171 -11.58 2.00 -15.16
N ARG A 172 -10.95 1.10 -14.40
CA ARG A 172 -10.99 1.10 -12.94
C ARG A 172 -10.13 2.24 -12.39
N LEU A 173 -10.53 2.79 -11.24
CA LEU A 173 -9.76 3.83 -10.56
C LEU A 173 -8.45 3.29 -10.01
N ALA A 174 -8.51 2.25 -9.18
CA ALA A 174 -7.32 1.64 -8.60
C ALA A 174 -6.42 1.04 -9.69
N SER A 175 -5.15 1.41 -9.76
CA SER A 175 -4.18 0.77 -10.66
C SER A 175 -3.77 -0.60 -10.16
N THR A 176 -3.61 -0.75 -8.85
CA THR A 176 -3.28 -2.02 -8.22
C THR A 176 -4.48 -2.57 -7.46
N ALA A 177 -4.85 -1.97 -6.33
CA ALA A 177 -5.96 -2.44 -5.52
C ALA A 177 -6.33 -1.43 -4.42
N PHE A 178 -7.62 -1.42 -4.02
CA PHE A 178 -8.16 -0.65 -2.89
C PHE A 178 -8.98 -1.55 -1.97
N TRP A 179 -8.57 -1.68 -0.71
CA TRP A 179 -9.24 -2.57 0.24
C TRP A 179 -9.59 -1.86 1.55
N ASP A 180 -10.70 -2.25 2.16
CA ASP A 180 -10.98 -2.05 3.57
C ASP A 180 -11.07 -3.43 4.23
N VAL A 181 -10.04 -3.78 5.00
CA VAL A 181 -9.85 -5.13 5.54
C VAL A 181 -9.84 -5.08 7.08
N PRO A 182 -10.87 -5.64 7.75
CA PRO A 182 -10.90 -5.71 9.20
C PRO A 182 -9.92 -6.76 9.75
N VAL A 183 -9.06 -6.33 10.67
CA VAL A 183 -8.15 -7.19 11.45
C VAL A 183 -8.63 -7.24 12.89
N GLN A 184 -8.79 -8.45 13.43
CA GLN A 184 -9.25 -8.65 14.81
C GLN A 184 -8.21 -8.15 15.82
N THR A 185 -8.65 -7.38 16.81
CA THR A 185 -7.83 -6.98 17.97
C THR A 185 -8.54 -7.31 19.29
N GLY A 186 -7.86 -7.09 20.43
CA GLY A 186 -8.46 -7.24 21.75
C GLY A 186 -9.64 -6.27 21.99
N ALA A 187 -9.64 -5.12 21.32
CA ALA A 187 -10.65 -4.06 21.46
C ALA A 187 -11.74 -4.09 20.36
N GLY A 188 -11.73 -5.10 19.48
CA GLY A 188 -12.59 -5.18 18.30
C GLY A 188 -11.81 -5.10 16.99
N ALA A 189 -12.51 -4.97 15.86
CA ALA A 189 -11.85 -4.92 14.55
C ALA A 189 -11.18 -3.55 14.31
N LEU A 190 -9.92 -3.58 13.90
CA LEU A 190 -9.23 -2.43 13.30
C LEU A 190 -9.31 -2.56 11.78
N HIS A 191 -9.90 -1.57 11.12
CA HIS A 191 -10.00 -1.55 9.67
C HIS A 191 -8.69 -1.07 9.02
N ILE A 192 -8.12 -1.90 8.15
CA ILE A 192 -6.95 -1.54 7.35
C ILE A 192 -7.42 -1.10 5.97
N TRP A 193 -7.36 0.19 5.72
CA TRP A 193 -7.64 0.77 4.40
C TRP A 193 -6.34 0.74 3.60
N ALA A 194 -6.20 -0.25 2.72
CA ALA A 194 -4.96 -0.56 2.02
C ALA A 194 -5.03 -0.16 0.55
N TYR A 195 -3.95 0.42 0.02
CA TYR A 195 -3.83 0.67 -1.42
C TYR A 195 -2.41 0.74 -1.96
N ALA A 196 -2.29 0.54 -3.26
CA ALA A 196 -1.15 0.98 -4.05
C ALA A 196 -1.68 1.74 -5.27
N ALA A 197 -1.30 3.02 -5.37
CA ALA A 197 -1.70 3.94 -6.41
C ALA A 197 -0.70 3.96 -7.58
N THR A 198 -1.15 4.45 -8.72
CA THR A 198 -0.35 4.55 -9.94
C THR A 198 0.81 5.52 -9.74
N THR A 199 1.96 5.26 -10.36
CA THR A 199 3.07 6.21 -10.38
C THR A 199 2.68 7.38 -11.29
N PRO A 200 2.73 8.65 -10.84
CA PRO A 200 2.15 9.80 -11.57
C PRO A 200 3.06 10.34 -12.69
N VAL A 201 3.74 9.45 -13.42
CA VAL A 201 4.67 9.76 -14.53
C VAL A 201 4.60 8.64 -15.58
N PHE A 202 5.43 8.72 -16.62
CA PHE A 202 5.53 7.74 -17.74
C PHE A 202 4.39 7.81 -18.78
N ASP A 203 3.75 8.97 -18.87
CA ASP A 203 2.67 9.36 -19.75
C ASP A 203 3.01 10.65 -20.53
N GLY A 204 2.10 11.07 -21.41
CA GLY A 204 2.26 12.25 -22.26
C GLY A 204 1.62 13.52 -21.66
N PRO A 205 1.46 14.58 -22.49
CA PRO A 205 0.88 15.86 -22.06
C PRO A 205 -0.53 15.77 -21.45
N GLU A 206 -1.25 14.67 -21.67
CA GLU A 206 -2.56 14.38 -21.08
C GLU A 206 -2.51 14.24 -19.55
N ASP A 207 -1.36 13.89 -18.97
CA ASP A 207 -1.17 13.66 -17.52
C ASP A 207 -2.13 12.61 -16.95
N ARG A 208 -2.38 11.52 -17.70
CA ARG A 208 -3.33 10.48 -17.30
C ARG A 208 -2.95 9.86 -15.95
N ASN A 209 -1.68 9.53 -15.75
CA ASN A 209 -1.18 8.92 -14.52
C ASN A 209 -1.20 9.92 -13.36
N GLY A 210 -0.83 11.19 -13.58
CA GLY A 210 -0.93 12.21 -12.53
C GLY A 210 -2.37 12.49 -12.10
N ARG A 211 -3.32 12.54 -13.05
CA ARG A 211 -4.75 12.64 -12.78
C ARG A 211 -5.29 11.44 -12.03
N ARG A 212 -4.98 10.24 -12.51
CA ARG A 212 -5.42 8.99 -11.87
C ARG A 212 -4.88 8.88 -10.46
N ASN A 213 -3.59 9.12 -10.25
CA ASN A 213 -2.97 9.09 -8.92
C ASN A 213 -3.62 10.09 -7.93
N ALA A 214 -3.93 11.30 -8.40
CA ALA A 214 -4.62 12.30 -7.61
C ALA A 214 -6.02 11.84 -7.21
N ASP A 215 -6.75 11.22 -8.13
CA ASP A 215 -8.09 10.69 -7.93
C ASP A 215 -8.10 9.43 -7.06
N GLU A 216 -7.08 8.58 -7.17
CA GLU A 216 -6.84 7.44 -6.27
C GLU A 216 -6.63 7.91 -4.83
N THR A 217 -5.90 9.01 -4.64
CA THR A 217 -5.76 9.67 -3.33
C THR A 217 -7.08 10.29 -2.86
N ALA A 218 -7.84 10.91 -3.77
CA ALA A 218 -9.12 11.56 -3.47
C ALA A 218 -10.20 10.55 -3.07
N PHE A 219 -10.20 9.34 -3.62
CA PHE A 219 -11.11 8.25 -3.28
C PHE A 219 -11.22 8.07 -1.76
N TRP A 220 -10.09 8.04 -1.06
CA TRP A 220 -10.07 7.82 0.39
C TRP A 220 -10.74 8.95 1.18
N ARG A 221 -10.74 10.19 0.68
CA ARG A 221 -11.49 11.30 1.31
C ARG A 221 -13.00 11.13 1.14
N HIS A 222 -13.45 10.63 -0.02
CA HIS A 222 -14.85 10.29 -0.25
C HIS A 222 -15.28 9.09 0.61
N TYR A 223 -14.43 8.06 0.67
CA TYR A 223 -14.68 6.89 1.51
C TYR A 223 -14.80 7.27 2.98
N LEU A 224 -13.87 8.09 3.49
CA LEU A 224 -13.89 8.63 4.84
C LEU A 224 -15.15 9.46 5.15
N ALA A 225 -15.65 10.25 4.19
CA ALA A 225 -16.91 10.99 4.33
C ALA A 225 -18.14 10.07 4.42
N ARG A 226 -18.10 8.91 3.76
CA ARG A 226 -19.21 7.94 3.77
C ARG A 226 -19.14 6.97 4.96
N ALA A 227 -17.97 6.45 5.28
CA ALA A 227 -17.76 5.49 6.36
C ALA A 227 -17.96 6.12 7.75
N GLY A 228 -17.74 7.43 7.87
CA GLY A 228 -17.78 8.12 9.16
C GLY A 228 -16.60 7.75 10.04
N SER A 229 -16.76 7.91 11.36
CA SER A 229 -15.71 7.66 12.37
C SER A 229 -16.09 6.57 13.39
N SER A 230 -17.07 5.72 13.09
CA SER A 230 -17.64 4.80 14.09
C SER A 230 -16.77 3.56 14.36
N ALA A 231 -15.94 3.14 13.41
CA ALA A 231 -14.98 2.05 13.58
C ALA A 231 -13.54 2.60 13.51
N PRO A 232 -12.61 2.08 14.33
CA PRO A 232 -11.21 2.47 14.23
C PRO A 232 -10.63 1.98 12.89
N PHE A 233 -9.86 2.83 12.22
CA PHE A 233 -9.24 2.51 10.95
C PHE A 233 -7.85 3.12 10.81
N VAL A 234 -7.06 2.56 9.88
CA VAL A 234 -5.79 3.11 9.42
C VAL A 234 -5.74 3.06 7.90
N LEU A 235 -5.49 4.21 7.27
CA LEU A 235 -5.19 4.29 5.84
C LEU A 235 -3.69 4.08 5.63
N MET A 236 -3.30 3.07 4.88
CA MET A 236 -1.88 2.77 4.64
C MET A 236 -1.62 2.23 3.24
N GLY A 237 -0.42 2.51 2.71
CA GLY A 237 -0.06 2.04 1.40
C GLY A 237 0.93 2.91 0.65
N LEU A 238 1.14 2.56 -0.62
CA LEU A 238 1.94 3.30 -1.57
C LEU A 238 1.05 4.31 -2.30
N ALA A 239 1.12 5.57 -1.88
CA ALA A 239 0.36 6.65 -2.51
C ALA A 239 1.02 7.14 -3.80
N ASN A 240 2.32 6.91 -3.98
CA ASN A 240 3.11 7.46 -5.09
C ASN A 240 3.03 9.00 -5.24
N LEU A 241 2.58 9.70 -4.19
CA LEU A 241 2.32 11.12 -4.21
C LEU A 241 2.98 11.82 -3.03
N ASP A 242 3.93 12.69 -3.32
CA ASP A 242 4.60 13.54 -2.35
C ASP A 242 3.85 14.88 -2.21
N PRO A 243 3.67 15.42 -0.99
CA PRO A 243 2.95 16.67 -0.78
C PRO A 243 3.71 17.92 -1.26
N ASP A 244 5.03 17.83 -1.45
CA ASP A 244 5.92 18.97 -1.66
C ASP A 244 6.78 18.84 -2.94
N ARG A 245 7.12 17.61 -3.34
CA ARG A 245 8.02 17.27 -4.47
C ARG A 245 7.36 16.31 -5.48
N GLY A 246 8.12 15.87 -6.49
CA GLY A 246 7.66 14.97 -7.54
C GLY A 246 6.74 15.62 -8.57
N GLU A 247 6.42 14.91 -9.65
CA GLU A 247 5.63 15.44 -10.77
C GLU A 247 4.11 15.30 -10.56
N GLY A 248 3.67 14.43 -9.66
CA GLY A 248 2.24 14.22 -9.38
C GLY A 248 1.53 15.45 -8.81
N GLN A 249 0.19 15.42 -8.81
CA GLN A 249 -0.64 16.54 -8.38
C GLN A 249 -0.68 16.69 -6.84
N ARG A 250 0.40 17.26 -6.28
CA ARG A 250 0.69 17.41 -4.84
C ARG A 250 -0.45 17.96 -3.98
N ALA A 251 -1.34 18.77 -4.56
CA ALA A 251 -2.50 19.32 -3.87
C ALA A 251 -3.47 18.23 -3.37
N ALA A 252 -3.59 17.10 -4.06
CA ALA A 252 -4.42 15.98 -3.63
C ALA A 252 -3.90 15.37 -2.32
N MET A 253 -2.59 15.10 -2.23
CA MET A 253 -1.97 14.59 -1.01
C MET A 253 -2.06 15.60 0.14
N ARG A 254 -1.78 16.89 -0.11
CA ARG A 254 -1.91 17.93 0.92
C ARG A 254 -3.34 18.01 1.48
N LYS A 255 -4.37 17.84 0.64
CA LYS A 255 -5.76 17.80 1.09
C LYS A 255 -6.07 16.56 1.94
N LEU A 256 -5.49 15.40 1.62
CA LEU A 256 -5.64 14.19 2.42
C LEU A 256 -4.95 14.33 3.79
N LEU A 257 -3.70 14.78 3.81
CA LEU A 257 -2.93 14.99 5.05
C LEU A 257 -3.52 16.08 5.97
N ALA A 258 -4.25 17.05 5.40
CA ALA A 258 -4.93 18.09 6.16
C ALA A 258 -6.32 17.68 6.70
N ASP A 259 -6.80 16.47 6.40
CA ASP A 259 -8.11 16.01 6.88
C ASP A 259 -8.05 15.74 8.39
N PRO A 260 -8.84 16.44 9.23
CA PRO A 260 -8.73 16.37 10.69
C PRO A 260 -9.18 15.01 11.27
N ARG A 261 -9.78 14.14 10.46
CA ARG A 261 -10.13 12.78 10.86
C ARG A 261 -8.95 11.82 10.75
N LEU A 262 -7.83 12.24 10.15
CA LEU A 262 -6.59 11.50 10.04
C LEU A 262 -5.49 12.11 10.90
N GLN A 263 -4.52 11.29 11.28
CA GLN A 263 -3.25 11.72 11.87
C GLN A 263 -2.13 11.42 10.89
N ASP A 264 -1.19 12.36 10.74
CA ASP A 264 0.06 12.14 10.06
C ASP A 264 1.19 11.97 11.10
N PRO A 265 1.67 10.75 11.37
CA PRO A 265 2.74 10.50 12.34
C PRO A 265 4.12 11.04 11.91
N ARG A 266 4.29 11.44 10.63
CA ARG A 266 5.55 11.95 10.06
C ARG A 266 6.79 11.11 10.46
N PRO A 267 6.80 9.80 10.15
CA PRO A 267 7.89 8.90 10.53
C PRO A 267 9.23 9.35 9.91
N THR A 268 10.29 9.25 10.70
CA THR A 268 11.68 9.56 10.29
C THR A 268 12.62 8.47 10.80
N ALA A 269 13.89 8.51 10.39
CA ALA A 269 14.96 7.69 10.93
C ALA A 269 16.29 8.47 10.94
N THR A 270 17.30 7.97 11.67
CA THR A 270 18.63 8.61 11.72
C THR A 270 19.37 8.56 10.38
N ASP A 271 19.08 7.56 9.56
CA ASP A 271 19.61 7.35 8.22
C ASP A 271 18.65 7.88 7.12
N ALA A 272 17.66 8.70 7.48
CA ALA A 272 16.79 9.33 6.50
C ALA A 272 17.60 10.23 5.54
N PRO A 273 17.18 10.37 4.27
CA PRO A 273 17.91 11.18 3.30
C PRO A 273 18.15 12.61 3.76
N ALA A 274 19.37 13.11 3.58
CA ALA A 274 19.77 14.44 4.03
C ALA A 274 18.87 15.52 3.43
N GLY A 275 18.36 16.43 4.26
CA GLY A 275 17.41 17.47 3.84
C GLY A 275 15.98 16.99 3.56
N HIS A 276 15.73 15.68 3.58
CA HIS A 276 14.44 15.06 3.30
C HIS A 276 14.08 14.01 4.37
N PRO A 277 13.93 14.39 5.65
CA PRO A 277 13.77 13.45 6.76
C PRO A 277 12.50 12.59 6.69
N LEU A 278 11.50 13.02 5.91
CA LEU A 278 10.24 12.29 5.71
C LEU A 278 10.20 11.49 4.41
N ALA A 279 11.28 11.48 3.63
CA ALA A 279 11.32 10.68 2.41
C ALA A 279 11.24 9.19 2.76
N THR A 280 10.33 8.49 2.09
CA THR A 280 10.12 7.04 2.23
C THR A 280 10.67 6.28 1.02
N ALA A 281 11.16 6.97 0.00
CA ALA A 281 11.88 6.38 -1.12
C ALA A 281 12.97 7.32 -1.61
N ASP A 282 14.03 6.77 -2.18
CA ASP A 282 15.02 7.52 -2.95
C ASP A 282 15.17 6.93 -4.35
N PHE A 283 14.72 7.70 -5.35
CA PHE A 283 14.77 7.28 -6.75
C PHE A 283 16.09 7.64 -7.43
N GLY A 284 16.97 8.39 -6.75
CA GLY A 284 18.23 8.89 -7.29
C GLY A 284 18.05 9.88 -8.45
N GLY A 285 19.17 10.23 -9.09
CA GLY A 285 19.18 11.11 -10.26
C GLY A 285 18.49 12.45 -10.00
N THR A 286 17.71 12.91 -10.98
CA THR A 286 16.97 14.17 -10.92
C THR A 286 15.70 14.10 -10.05
N VAL A 287 15.19 12.90 -9.76
CA VAL A 287 14.00 12.69 -8.92
C VAL A 287 14.36 12.81 -7.45
N GLY A 288 15.37 12.04 -7.01
CA GLY A 288 15.85 12.02 -5.64
C GLY A 288 14.82 11.53 -4.60
N PRO A 289 14.95 11.97 -3.33
CA PRO A 289 14.13 11.45 -2.22
C PRO A 289 12.68 11.96 -2.18
N LEU A 290 11.69 11.06 -2.17
CA LEU A 290 10.27 11.42 -2.09
C LEU A 290 9.58 10.70 -0.92
N ARG A 291 8.53 11.31 -0.38
CA ARG A 291 7.60 10.72 0.57
C ARG A 291 6.40 10.16 -0.19
N VAL A 292 6.34 8.85 -0.34
CA VAL A 292 5.34 8.16 -1.18
C VAL A 292 4.61 7.03 -0.48
N ASP A 293 5.09 6.60 0.68
CA ASP A 293 4.50 5.54 1.52
C ASP A 293 3.92 6.16 2.80
N TYR A 294 2.71 5.76 3.17
CA TYR A 294 1.98 6.40 4.27
C TYR A 294 1.31 5.37 5.18
N ILE A 295 1.22 5.72 6.46
CA ILE A 295 0.34 5.10 7.45
C ILE A 295 -0.32 6.25 8.20
N LEU A 296 -1.63 6.40 8.02
CA LEU A 296 -2.45 7.51 8.50
C LEU A 296 -3.57 6.96 9.40
N PRO A 297 -3.33 6.86 10.72
CA PRO A 297 -4.34 6.41 11.66
C PRO A 297 -5.50 7.39 11.78
N ALA A 298 -6.71 6.89 12.06
CA ALA A 298 -7.84 7.73 12.43
C ALA A 298 -7.53 8.61 13.66
N ALA A 299 -8.09 9.82 13.73
CA ALA A 299 -7.84 10.80 14.80
C ALA A 299 -8.14 10.30 16.23
N GLY A 300 -9.01 9.31 16.39
CA GLY A 300 -9.32 8.71 17.69
C GLY A 300 -8.30 7.68 18.19
N LEU A 301 -7.36 7.24 17.36
CA LEU A 301 -6.34 6.26 17.73
C LEU A 301 -5.14 6.93 18.38
N LYS A 302 -4.57 6.31 19.42
CA LYS A 302 -3.37 6.84 20.07
C LYS A 302 -2.11 6.32 19.40
N VAL A 303 -1.42 7.21 18.67
CA VAL A 303 -0.08 6.92 18.12
C VAL A 303 0.96 6.97 19.24
N GLN A 304 1.74 5.89 19.39
CA GLN A 304 2.79 5.79 20.42
C GLN A 304 4.18 6.10 19.84
N ALA A 305 4.47 5.59 18.66
CA ALA A 305 5.74 5.79 17.96
C ALA A 305 5.55 5.59 16.45
N ALA A 306 6.47 6.11 15.67
CA ALA A 306 6.53 5.89 14.23
C ALA A 306 7.97 6.01 13.75
N GLY A 307 8.31 5.34 12.65
CA GLY A 307 9.65 5.41 12.09
C GLY A 307 9.75 4.78 10.71
N THR A 308 10.97 4.81 10.15
CA THR A 308 11.29 4.11 8.90
C THR A 308 12.53 3.24 9.05
N LEU A 309 12.64 2.19 8.24
CA LEU A 309 13.84 1.37 8.11
C LEU A 309 14.23 1.30 6.64
N GLY A 310 15.51 1.50 6.32
CA GLY A 310 15.99 1.50 4.93
C GLY A 310 17.19 0.59 4.73
N ASP A 311 17.21 -0.11 3.60
CA ASP A 311 18.39 -0.80 3.08
C ASP A 311 18.37 -0.69 1.54
N PRO A 312 19.29 0.06 0.91
CA PRO A 312 19.35 0.20 -0.54
C PRO A 312 19.54 -1.11 -1.31
N ARG A 313 20.00 -2.19 -0.64
CA ARG A 313 20.08 -3.53 -1.23
C ARG A 313 18.71 -4.22 -1.30
N ALA A 314 17.79 -3.84 -0.41
CA ALA A 314 16.45 -4.39 -0.34
C ALA A 314 15.50 -3.70 -1.32
N SER A 315 15.46 -2.36 -1.28
CA SER A 315 14.56 -1.55 -2.11
C SER A 315 15.01 -0.09 -2.16
N LYS A 316 14.50 0.64 -3.16
CA LYS A 316 14.54 2.11 -3.16
C LYS A 316 13.62 2.71 -2.09
N HIS A 317 12.59 1.97 -1.70
CA HIS A 317 11.67 2.34 -0.64
C HIS A 317 12.22 1.95 0.72
N ARG A 318 11.76 2.67 1.72
CA ARG A 318 11.96 2.44 3.14
C ARG A 318 10.69 1.78 3.68
N LEU A 319 10.84 0.81 4.56
CA LEU A 319 9.70 0.29 5.32
C LEU A 319 9.24 1.38 6.29
N VAL A 320 7.95 1.70 6.27
CA VAL A 320 7.33 2.67 7.19
C VAL A 320 6.55 1.91 8.25
N TRP A 321 6.69 2.28 9.52
CA TRP A 321 5.96 1.64 10.62
C TRP A 321 5.37 2.66 11.61
N VAL A 322 4.27 2.27 12.25
CA VAL A 322 3.56 3.03 13.28
C VAL A 322 3.10 2.08 14.40
N ASP A 323 3.35 2.49 15.64
CA ASP A 323 2.85 1.83 16.84
C ASP A 323 1.59 2.54 17.33
N LEU A 324 0.53 1.77 17.54
CA LEU A 324 -0.74 2.23 18.09
C LEU A 324 -0.98 1.61 19.46
N ALA A 325 -1.43 2.43 20.41
CA ALA A 325 -2.07 1.89 21.60
C ALA A 325 -3.50 1.49 21.23
N LEU A 326 -3.81 0.20 21.31
CA LEU A 326 -5.18 -0.25 21.14
C LEU A 326 -6.03 0.20 22.35
N PRO A 327 -7.27 0.66 22.14
CA PRO A 327 -8.15 1.15 23.21
C PRO A 327 -8.41 0.16 24.35
#